data_AF-A0A960JQ63-F1
#
_entry.id   AF-A0A960JQ63-F1
#
_cell.length_a   1.000
_cell.length_b   1.000
_cell.length_c   1.000
_cell.angle_alpha   90.00
_cell.angle_beta   90.00
_cell.angle_gamma   90.00
#
_symmetry.space_group_name_H-M   'P 1'
#
loop_
_entity.id
_entity.type
_entity.pdbx_description
1 polymer ?
#
loop_
_entity_poly.entity_id
_entity_poly.type
_entity_poly.pdbx_seq_one_letter_code
_entity_poly.pdbx_strand_id
1 'polypeptide(L)' 'MTSPGPKNVAVVLLDSLNRLDLGCYGGTDFETPNLDRFAAGHATRFDRHVTGSLPCMPA' A
#
# COMPACT_ATOMS: atom_id res chain seq x y z
N MET A 1 -5.16 31.03 -5.40
CA MET A 1 -3.72 30.75 -5.24
C MET A 1 -3.54 29.24 -5.18
N THR A 2 -3.04 28.62 -6.24
CA THR A 2 -2.77 27.18 -6.29
C THR A 2 -1.48 26.91 -5.53
N SER A 3 -1.56 26.18 -4.42
CA SER A 3 -0.37 25.68 -3.74
C SER A 3 0.42 24.80 -4.73
N PRO A 4 1.75 24.95 -4.86
CA PRO A 4 2.51 24.09 -5.75
C PRO A 4 2.33 22.63 -5.32
N GLY A 5 1.97 21.78 -6.28
CA GLY A 5 1.78 20.35 -6.04
C GLY A 5 3.05 19.67 -5.52
N PRO A 6 2.95 18.41 -5.05
CA PRO A 6 4.09 17.68 -4.53
C PRO A 6 5.22 17.60 -5.58
N LYS A 7 6.46 17.92 -5.15
CA LYS A 7 7.65 17.94 -6.02
C LYS A 7 8.32 16.58 -6.20
N ASN A 8 8.06 15.67 -5.27
CA ASN A 8 8.70 14.36 -5.19
C ASN A 8 7.65 13.26 -5.14
N VAL A 9 7.97 12.12 -5.76
CA VAL A 9 7.16 10.90 -5.71
C VAL A 9 8.07 9.76 -5.26
N ALA A 10 7.62 8.97 -4.31
CA ALA A 10 8.27 7.73 -3.88
C ALA A 10 7.32 6.56 -4.11
N VAL A 11 7.82 5.51 -4.77
CA VAL A 11 7.09 4.26 -4.97
C VAL A 11 7.72 3.21 -4.07
N VAL A 12 6.92 2.64 -3.18
CA VAL A 12 7.34 1.57 -2.29
C VAL A 12 6.68 0.29 -2.76
N LEU A 13 7.49 -0.67 -3.19
CA LEU A 13 7.05 -2.01 -3.59
C LEU A 13 7.51 -3.01 -2.53
N LEU A 14 6.61 -3.89 -2.14
CA LEU A 14 6.89 -4.99 -1.22
C LEU A 14 6.75 -6.29 -2.00
N ASP A 15 7.84 -7.06 -2.10
CA ASP A 15 7.85 -8.32 -2.83
C ASP A 15 7.10 -9.40 -2.05
N SER A 16 6.22 -10.11 -2.74
CA SER A 16 5.50 -11.29 -2.23
C SER A 16 4.62 -11.05 -0.99
N LEU A 17 4.29 -9.78 -0.69
CA LEU A 17 3.43 -9.43 0.43
C LEU A 17 1.97 -9.83 0.15
N ASN A 18 1.37 -10.57 1.08
CA ASN A 18 -0.06 -10.81 1.06
C ASN A 18 -0.79 -9.66 1.75
N ARG A 19 -1.91 -9.22 1.17
CA ARG A 19 -2.76 -8.20 1.80
C ARG A 19 -3.26 -8.60 3.19
N LEU A 20 -3.42 -9.91 3.43
CA LEU A 20 -3.94 -10.45 4.69
C LEU A 20 -2.93 -10.34 5.84
N ASP A 21 -1.66 -10.03 5.54
CA ASP A 21 -0.62 -9.81 6.54
C ASP A 21 -0.61 -8.36 7.06
N LEU A 22 -1.45 -7.48 6.51
CA LEU A 22 -1.51 -6.07 6.86
C LEU A 22 -2.69 -5.75 7.79
N GLY A 23 -2.42 -5.09 8.91
CA GLY A 23 -3.44 -4.68 9.88
C GLY A 23 -4.53 -3.81 9.27
N CYS A 24 -4.17 -2.87 8.40
CA CYS A 24 -5.11 -2.00 7.67
C CYS A 24 -6.01 -2.72 6.65
N TYR A 25 -5.78 -4.00 6.40
CA TYR A 25 -6.67 -4.89 5.64
C TYR A 25 -7.30 -6.00 6.50
N GLY A 26 -7.14 -5.92 7.83
CA GLY A 26 -7.72 -6.86 8.79
C GLY A 26 -6.81 -8.01 9.21
N GLY A 27 -5.53 -7.99 8.84
CA GLY A 27 -4.54 -8.95 9.31
C GLY A 27 -4.29 -8.83 10.81
N THR A 28 -4.07 -9.97 11.48
CA THR A 28 -3.85 -10.05 12.94
C THR A 28 -2.54 -10.72 13.34
N ASP A 29 -1.82 -11.31 12.37
CA ASP A 29 -0.64 -12.13 12.65
C ASP A 29 0.63 -11.28 12.87
N PHE A 30 0.66 -10.06 12.36
CA PHE A 30 1.81 -9.15 12.41
C PHE A 30 1.41 -7.72 12.79
N GLU A 31 2.32 -7.02 13.47
CA GLU A 31 2.18 -5.60 13.75
C GLU A 31 2.69 -4.75 12.58
N THR A 32 1.81 -3.92 11.99
CA THR A 32 2.15 -3.06 10.84
C THR A 32 1.91 -1.56 11.12
N PRO A 33 2.37 -1.01 12.26
CA PRO A 33 1.87 0.27 12.79
C PRO A 33 2.12 1.47 11.86
N ASN A 34 3.20 1.45 11.07
CA ASN A 34 3.49 2.54 10.13
C ASN A 34 2.55 2.54 8.92
N LEU A 35 2.24 1.36 8.38
CA LEU A 35 1.32 1.20 7.26
C LEU A 35 -0.12 1.46 7.71
N ASP A 36 -0.47 1.02 8.91
CA ASP A 36 -1.80 1.21 9.49
C ASP A 36 -2.10 2.69 9.76
N ARG A 37 -1.13 3.41 10.36
CA ARG A 37 -1.23 4.85 10.55
C ARG A 37 -1.34 5.60 9.22
N PHE A 38 -0.58 5.19 8.21
CA PHE A 38 -0.63 5.82 6.88
C PHE A 38 -2.00 5.61 6.22
N ALA A 39 -2.51 4.38 6.25
CA ALA A 39 -3.82 4.03 5.70
C ALA A 39 -4.98 4.74 6.41
N ALA A 40 -4.89 4.98 7.72
CA ALA A 40 -5.96 5.58 8.51
C ALA A 40 -6.15 7.09 8.27
N GLY A 41 -5.08 7.84 8.02
CA GLY A 41 -5.14 9.31 8.02
C GLY A 41 -4.50 10.02 6.83
N HIS A 42 -3.78 9.30 5.97
CA HIS A 42 -2.92 9.94 4.96
C HIS A 42 -3.02 9.35 3.56
N ALA A 43 -3.79 8.28 3.38
CA ALA A 43 -3.84 7.53 2.13
C ALA A 43 -5.26 7.16 1.72
N THR A 44 -5.45 6.99 0.42
CA THR A 44 -6.57 6.23 -0.13
C THR A 44 -6.18 4.77 -0.18
N ARG A 45 -7.00 3.90 0.43
CA ARG A 45 -6.80 2.45 0.44
C ARG A 45 -7.60 1.79 -0.68
N PHE A 46 -6.99 0.84 -1.38
CA PHE A 46 -7.62 0.15 -2.51
C PHE A 46 -7.96 -1.29 -2.11
N ASP A 47 -9.24 -1.57 -1.86
CA ASP A 47 -9.67 -2.91 -1.42
C ASP A 47 -9.68 -3.96 -2.54
N ARG A 48 -9.58 -3.51 -3.81
CA ARG A 48 -9.63 -4.34 -5.03
C ARG A 48 -8.47 -4.06 -5.98
N HIS A 49 -7.26 -3.93 -5.45
CA HIS A 49 -6.04 -3.90 -6.26
C HIS A 49 -5.70 -5.31 -6.76
N VAL A 50 -5.40 -5.43 -8.05
CA VAL A 50 -5.01 -6.69 -8.70
C VAL A 50 -3.71 -6.47 -9.47
N THR A 51 -2.84 -7.48 -9.49
CA THR A 51 -1.60 -7.45 -10.29
C THR A 51 -1.92 -7.86 -11.74
N GLY A 52 -1.17 -7.35 -12.70
CA GLY A 52 -1.36 -7.70 -14.12
C GLY A 52 -0.98 -9.15 -14.44
N SER A 53 -0.13 -9.77 -13.61
CA SER A 53 0.32 -11.16 -13.75
C SER A 53 0.76 -11.76 -12.41
N LEU A 54 0.74 -13.10 -12.31
CA LEU A 54 1.30 -13.93 -11.23
C LEU A 54 1.84 -15.24 -11.86
N PRO A 55 3.08 -15.73 -11.62
CA PRO A 55 4.31 -15.11 -11.12
C PRO A 55 5.35 -14.77 -12.24
N CYS A 56 6.33 -13.91 -11.92
CA CYS A 56 7.56 -13.53 -12.66
C CYS A 56 7.50 -13.14 -14.16
N MET A 57 6.33 -13.13 -14.80
CA MET A 57 6.08 -12.32 -16.00
C MET A 57 5.87 -10.85 -15.58
N PRO A 58 6.15 -9.83 -16.43
CA PRO A 58 6.10 -8.43 -16.01
C PRO A 58 4.72 -8.10 -15.44
N ALA A 59 4.69 -7.88 -14.12
CA ALA A 59 3.54 -7.40 -13.37
C ALA A 59 3.54 -5.86 -13.35
#